data_AF-A0A1C6TWL2-F1
#
_entry.id   AF-A0A1C6TWL2-F1
#
_cell.length_a   1.000
_cell.length_b   1.000
_cell.length_c   1.000
_cell.angle_alpha   90.00
_cell.angle_beta   90.00
_cell.angle_gamma   90.00
#
_symmetry.space_group_name_H-M   'P 1'
#
loop_
_entity.id
_entity.type
_entity.pdbx_description
1 polymer ?
#
loop_
_entity_poly.entity_id
_entity_poly.type
_entity_poly.pdbx_seq_one_letter_code
_entity_poly.pdbx_strand_id
1 'polypeptide(L)'
;MNLVRAELERLTARRFVQLMVVLLLAAFAVTAATTLAGSHQPTPDELSRAQAQAANQIRELEMAHDRCLRIKAGQATPAENDYIPADCAEVDPGRMERLPIVADYLNGVFVFAVEARPLLYFLIAFLALFGFLVGASYIGADLNSGGVVNLLLWRPRRWAVLGAKLGTLLGALLALSAVASAAYLTVFWLIGQAAGHPGHLDGAFWQSLGALYGRGLVLVLLAGALGFAIATLGRHTSAALGTVAAYLVVWELGARLVLQIVDVARPDRWMLSSYLIAWLSAEARFWDLHACQGEVTGFCDGSYTLDWGTGLTVLLGLTVLLVGGAFTAFRRRDLT
;
A
#
# COMPACT_ATOMS: atom_id res chain seq x y z
N MET A 1 -22.47 27.78 -16.33
CA MET A 1 -21.08 27.76 -15.80
C MET A 1 -20.94 26.59 -14.85
N ASN A 2 -20.14 25.58 -15.20
CA ASN A 2 -20.01 24.35 -14.41
C ASN A 2 -19.12 24.62 -13.19
N LEU A 3 -19.69 24.51 -11.98
CA LEU A 3 -18.96 24.66 -10.71
C LEU A 3 -17.71 23.76 -10.66
N VAL A 4 -17.87 22.54 -11.17
CA VAL A 4 -16.82 21.51 -11.26
C VAL A 4 -15.64 21.99 -12.11
N ARG A 5 -15.91 22.64 -13.25
CA ARG A 5 -14.88 23.15 -14.15
C ARG A 5 -14.09 24.30 -13.53
N ALA A 6 -14.79 25.23 -12.88
CA ALA A 6 -14.17 26.35 -12.19
C ALA A 6 -13.28 25.88 -11.01
N GLU A 7 -13.73 24.89 -10.24
CA GLU A 7 -12.94 24.32 -9.15
C GLU A 7 -11.73 23.52 -9.66
N LEU A 8 -11.84 22.86 -10.82
CA LEU A 8 -10.72 22.17 -11.45
C LEU A 8 -9.63 23.15 -11.91
N GLU A 9 -10.01 24.22 -12.60
CA GLU A 9 -9.07 25.28 -13.03
C GLU A 9 -8.39 25.94 -11.81
N ARG A 10 -9.14 26.14 -10.72
CA ARG A 10 -8.60 26.68 -9.48
C ARG A 10 -7.64 25.71 -8.77
N LEU A 11 -7.90 24.41 -8.85
CA LEU A 11 -7.03 23.37 -8.29
C LEU A 11 -5.71 23.29 -9.07
N THR A 12 -5.76 23.27 -10.41
CA THR A 12 -4.58 23.16 -11.27
C THR A 12 -3.72 24.41 -11.29
N ALA A 13 -4.31 25.60 -11.10
CA ALA A 13 -3.58 26.86 -11.00
C ALA A 13 -2.84 27.04 -9.66
N ARG A 14 -3.07 26.19 -8.65
CA ARG A 14 -2.40 26.32 -7.36
C ARG A 14 -0.94 25.89 -7.44
N ARG A 15 -0.04 26.82 -7.10
CA ARG A 15 1.41 26.56 -6.98
C ARG A 15 1.74 25.34 -6.14
N PHE A 16 1.01 25.10 -5.04
CA PHE A 16 1.24 23.93 -4.20
C PHE A 16 0.98 22.61 -4.95
N VAL A 17 -0.10 22.53 -5.72
CA VAL A 17 -0.42 21.34 -6.52
C VAL A 17 0.63 21.15 -7.61
N GLN A 18 1.04 22.23 -8.27
CA GLN A 18 2.10 22.20 -9.27
C GLN A 18 3.43 21.70 -8.69
N LEU A 19 3.85 22.22 -7.53
CA LEU A 19 5.05 21.78 -6.83
C LEU A 19 5.00 20.30 -6.46
N MET A 20 3.85 19.81 -5.98
CA MET A 20 3.67 18.40 -5.67
C MET A 20 3.69 17.50 -6.92
N VAL A 21 3.15 17.97 -8.04
CA VAL A 21 3.24 17.24 -9.33
C VAL A 21 4.69 17.22 -9.83
N VAL A 22 5.44 18.32 -9.69
CA VAL A 22 6.87 18.33 -10.01
C VAL A 22 7.64 17.36 -9.12
N LEU A 23 7.32 17.28 -7.83
CA LEU A 23 7.95 16.33 -6.90
C LEU A 23 7.61 14.87 -7.25
N LEU A 24 6.37 14.58 -7.66
CA LEU A 24 5.95 13.29 -8.19
C LEU A 24 6.80 12.91 -9.42
N LEU A 25 6.91 13.81 -10.39
CA LEU A 25 7.71 13.59 -11.60
C LEU A 25 9.20 13.42 -11.30
N ALA A 26 9.74 14.18 -10.34
CA ALA A 26 11.12 14.06 -9.91
C ALA A 26 11.39 12.69 -9.26
N ALA A 27 10.52 12.24 -8.35
CA ALA A 27 10.62 10.92 -7.75
C ALA A 27 10.56 9.82 -8.82
N PHE A 28 9.66 9.95 -9.80
CA PHE A 28 9.57 9.02 -10.93
C PHE A 28 10.86 8.99 -11.74
N ALA A 29 11.37 10.16 -12.14
CA ALA A 29 12.61 10.27 -12.90
C ALA A 29 13.79 9.64 -12.17
N VAL A 30 13.92 9.86 -10.85
CA VAL A 30 14.97 9.24 -10.04
C VAL A 30 14.83 7.71 -10.01
N THR A 31 13.63 7.18 -9.76
CA THR A 31 13.41 5.72 -9.74
C THR A 31 13.68 5.08 -11.10
N ALA A 32 13.23 5.71 -12.20
CA ALA A 32 13.47 5.22 -13.54
C ALA A 32 14.96 5.27 -13.92
N ALA A 33 15.66 6.37 -13.60
CA ALA A 33 17.08 6.55 -13.91
C ALA A 33 17.96 5.59 -13.10
N THR A 34 17.68 5.40 -11.81
CA THR A 34 18.42 4.45 -10.95
C THR A 34 18.23 3.01 -11.42
N THR A 35 17.01 2.63 -11.78
CA THR A 35 16.71 1.29 -12.31
C THR A 35 17.38 1.07 -13.67
N LEU A 36 17.32 2.05 -14.56
CA LEU A 36 17.96 1.96 -15.88
C LEU A 36 19.49 1.89 -15.76
N ALA A 37 20.09 2.66 -14.86
CA ALA A 37 21.54 2.67 -14.66
C ALA A 37 22.06 1.40 -13.97
N GLY A 38 21.24 0.77 -13.11
CA GLY A 38 21.60 -0.45 -12.39
C GLY A 38 21.27 -1.75 -13.12
N SER A 39 20.58 -1.69 -14.27
CA SER A 39 20.12 -2.87 -15.00
C SER A 39 20.96 -3.17 -16.23
N HIS A 40 21.15 -4.45 -16.50
CA HIS A 40 21.71 -4.95 -17.76
C HIS A 40 20.86 -6.09 -18.31
N GLN A 41 21.03 -6.39 -19.61
CA GLN A 41 20.38 -7.54 -20.23
C GLN A 41 21.10 -8.83 -19.82
N PRO A 42 20.36 -9.90 -19.48
CA PRO A 42 20.95 -11.16 -19.08
C PRO A 42 21.67 -11.83 -20.25
N THR A 43 22.88 -12.29 -20.01
CA THR A 43 23.62 -13.11 -20.98
C THR A 43 23.06 -14.53 -21.05
N PRO A 44 23.24 -15.27 -22.17
CA PRO A 44 22.81 -16.66 -22.28
C PRO A 44 23.40 -17.57 -21.18
N ASP A 45 24.65 -17.30 -20.80
CA ASP A 45 25.34 -18.05 -19.74
C ASP A 45 24.71 -17.81 -18.36
N GLU A 46 24.42 -16.54 -18.02
CA GLU A 46 23.72 -16.20 -16.78
C GLU A 46 22.33 -16.82 -16.72
N LEU A 47 21.59 -16.80 -17.84
CA LEU A 47 20.28 -17.42 -17.92
C LEU A 47 20.35 -18.93 -17.69
N SER A 48 21.34 -19.61 -18.29
CA SER A 48 21.54 -21.06 -18.11
C SER A 48 21.90 -21.42 -16.66
N ARG A 49 22.75 -20.60 -16.00
CA ARG A 49 23.12 -20.78 -14.59
C ARG A 49 21.93 -20.56 -13.67
N ALA A 50 21.15 -19.51 -13.91
CA ALA A 50 19.95 -19.20 -13.16
C ALA A 50 18.88 -20.30 -13.30
N GLN A 51 18.71 -20.86 -14.51
CA GLN A 51 17.84 -22.02 -14.73
C GLN A 51 18.30 -23.26 -13.97
N ALA A 52 19.60 -23.55 -14.00
CA ALA A 52 20.17 -24.67 -13.24
C ALA A 52 19.98 -24.50 -11.73
N GLN A 53 20.16 -23.28 -11.20
CA GLN A 53 19.96 -22.97 -9.79
C GLN A 53 18.49 -23.09 -9.38
N ALA A 54 17.55 -22.53 -10.15
CA ALA A 54 16.12 -22.68 -9.88
C ALA A 54 15.70 -24.17 -9.88
N ALA A 55 16.16 -24.95 -10.87
CA ALA A 55 15.86 -26.37 -10.94
C ALA A 55 16.52 -27.18 -9.79
N ASN A 56 17.73 -26.79 -9.36
CA ASN A 56 18.37 -27.38 -8.17
C ASN A 56 17.54 -27.10 -6.91
N GLN A 57 17.10 -25.86 -6.71
CA GLN A 57 16.31 -25.49 -5.53
C GLN A 57 14.98 -26.23 -5.47
N ILE A 58 14.28 -26.38 -6.59
CA ILE A 58 13.04 -27.16 -6.65
C ILE A 58 13.30 -28.62 -6.28
N ARG A 59 14.38 -29.23 -6.82
CA ARG A 59 14.77 -30.60 -6.44
C ARG A 59 15.11 -30.71 -4.95
N GLU A 60 15.77 -29.72 -4.37
CA GLU A 60 16.07 -29.69 -2.93
C GLU A 60 14.78 -29.67 -2.10
N LEU A 61 13.78 -28.91 -2.51
CA LEU A 61 12.47 -28.86 -1.86
C LEU A 61 11.72 -30.19 -1.97
N GLU A 62 11.70 -30.82 -3.15
CA GLU A 62 11.12 -32.16 -3.36
C GLU A 62 11.80 -33.21 -2.45
N MET A 63 13.14 -33.22 -2.41
CA MET A 63 13.90 -34.12 -1.54
C MET A 63 13.64 -33.87 -0.06
N ALA A 64 13.48 -32.61 0.35
CA ALA A 64 13.15 -32.24 1.72
C ALA A 64 11.73 -32.69 2.10
N HIS A 65 10.76 -32.53 1.20
CA HIS A 65 9.40 -33.01 1.39
C HIS A 65 9.33 -34.53 1.53
N ASP A 66 9.96 -35.28 0.61
CA ASP A 66 10.01 -36.74 0.66
C ASP A 66 10.72 -37.25 1.91
N ARG A 67 11.78 -36.55 2.36
CA ARG A 67 12.46 -36.86 3.62
C ARG A 67 11.54 -36.65 4.82
N CYS A 68 10.81 -35.53 4.87
CA CYS A 68 9.85 -35.26 5.94
C CYS A 68 8.79 -36.37 6.02
N LEU A 69 8.23 -36.80 4.89
CA LEU A 69 7.25 -37.88 4.83
C LEU A 69 7.82 -39.21 5.33
N ARG A 70 9.04 -39.58 4.92
CA ARG A 70 9.69 -40.83 5.36
C ARG A 70 10.00 -40.84 6.85
N ILE A 71 10.45 -39.71 7.40
CA ILE A 71 10.72 -39.60 8.84
C ILE A 71 9.41 -39.73 9.64
N LYS A 72 8.34 -39.06 9.22
CA LYS A 72 7.02 -39.18 9.88
C LYS A 72 6.39 -40.57 9.72
N ALA A 73 6.66 -41.27 8.63
CA ALA A 73 6.26 -42.65 8.44
C ALA A 73 7.13 -43.65 9.25
N GLY A 74 8.13 -43.19 10.00
CA GLY A 74 9.04 -44.04 10.77
C GLY A 74 10.03 -44.84 9.90
N GLN A 75 10.15 -44.51 8.61
CA GLN A 75 11.01 -45.19 7.65
C GLN A 75 12.44 -44.60 7.61
N ALA A 76 12.66 -43.44 8.23
CA ALA A 76 13.96 -42.78 8.31
C ALA A 76 14.16 -42.13 9.69
N THR A 77 15.40 -42.11 10.16
CA THR A 77 15.79 -41.41 11.40
C THR A 77 16.19 -39.97 11.09
N PRO A 78 15.75 -38.97 11.88
CA PRO A 78 16.23 -37.59 11.77
C PRO A 78 17.75 -37.50 11.89
N ALA A 79 18.40 -36.70 11.04
CA ALA A 79 19.76 -36.26 11.31
C ALA A 79 19.78 -35.11 12.34
N GLU A 80 20.91 -34.90 13.01
CA GLU A 80 21.08 -33.90 14.09
C GLU A 80 20.75 -32.45 13.66
N ASN A 81 20.87 -32.13 12.37
CA ASN A 81 20.59 -30.81 11.80
C ASN A 81 19.36 -30.79 10.86
N ASP A 82 18.53 -31.84 10.83
CA ASP A 82 17.34 -31.82 9.98
C ASP A 82 16.27 -30.90 10.60
N TYR A 83 15.87 -29.86 9.86
CA TYR A 83 14.62 -29.15 10.14
C TYR A 83 13.44 -30.01 9.66
N ILE A 84 12.63 -30.49 10.60
CA ILE A 84 11.46 -31.32 10.30
C ILE A 84 10.22 -30.52 10.71
N PRO A 85 9.46 -29.96 9.75
CA PRO A 85 8.26 -29.22 10.07
C PRO A 85 7.15 -30.14 10.61
N ALA A 86 6.28 -29.60 11.46
CA ALA A 86 5.16 -30.34 12.06
C ALA A 86 4.13 -30.80 11.02
N ASP A 87 4.00 -30.08 9.90
CA ASP A 87 3.31 -30.51 8.69
C ASP A 87 4.30 -30.55 7.51
N CYS A 88 4.38 -31.69 6.81
CA CYS A 88 5.25 -31.78 5.64
C CYS A 88 4.71 -30.95 4.46
N ALA A 89 3.45 -30.50 4.52
CA ALA A 89 2.88 -29.56 3.56
C ALA A 89 3.61 -28.20 3.51
N GLU A 90 4.33 -27.81 4.57
CA GLU A 90 5.10 -26.56 4.60
C GLU A 90 6.27 -26.57 3.61
N VAL A 91 6.90 -27.72 3.43
CA VAL A 91 8.02 -27.94 2.50
C VAL A 91 7.56 -28.54 1.16
N ASP A 92 6.25 -28.69 0.96
CA ASP A 92 5.68 -29.23 -0.27
C ASP A 92 5.78 -28.18 -1.40
N PRO A 93 6.57 -28.43 -2.46
CA PRO A 93 6.67 -27.51 -3.59
C PRO A 93 5.31 -27.29 -4.28
N GLY A 94 4.38 -28.24 -4.22
CA GLY A 94 3.03 -28.11 -4.79
C GLY A 94 2.07 -27.23 -3.99
N ARG A 95 2.38 -26.92 -2.73
CA ARG A 95 1.58 -26.05 -1.85
C ARG A 95 2.21 -24.70 -1.55
N MET A 96 3.46 -24.48 -1.96
CA MET A 96 4.09 -23.17 -1.80
C MET A 96 3.35 -22.09 -2.59
N GLU A 97 3.19 -20.93 -1.94
CA GLU A 97 2.57 -19.75 -2.56
C GLU A 97 3.40 -19.23 -3.75
N ARG A 98 4.72 -19.42 -3.70
CA ARG A 98 5.66 -19.04 -4.76
C ARG A 98 6.82 -20.03 -4.82
N LEU A 99 6.94 -20.73 -5.95
CA LEU A 99 8.12 -21.56 -6.24
C LEU A 99 9.31 -20.68 -6.66
N PRO A 100 10.55 -21.15 -6.42
CA PRO A 100 11.75 -20.52 -6.97
C PRO A 100 11.65 -20.43 -8.50
N ILE A 101 11.86 -19.24 -9.04
CA ILE A 101 11.85 -19.00 -10.49
C ILE A 101 13.22 -18.53 -10.97
N VAL A 102 13.48 -18.66 -12.28
CA VAL A 102 14.74 -18.22 -12.90
C VAL A 102 15.08 -16.77 -12.57
N ALA A 103 14.07 -15.91 -12.46
CA ALA A 103 14.23 -14.50 -12.12
C ALA A 103 14.88 -14.26 -10.75
N ASP A 104 14.72 -15.18 -9.78
CA ASP A 104 15.25 -15.02 -8.42
C ASP A 104 16.79 -15.16 -8.38
N TYR A 105 17.38 -15.75 -9.42
CA TYR A 105 18.82 -16.04 -9.52
C TYR A 105 19.54 -15.10 -10.50
N LEU A 106 18.81 -14.18 -11.13
CA LEU A 106 19.33 -13.18 -12.05
C LEU A 106 19.76 -11.93 -11.27
N ASN A 107 21.05 -11.87 -10.90
CA ASN A 107 21.59 -10.73 -10.16
C ASN A 107 21.89 -9.54 -11.07
N GLY A 108 21.45 -8.34 -10.68
CA GLY A 108 21.71 -7.10 -11.43
C GLY A 108 20.87 -6.92 -12.71
N VAL A 109 19.88 -7.78 -12.93
CA VAL A 109 18.95 -7.71 -14.07
C VAL A 109 17.60 -7.25 -13.58
N PHE A 110 17.07 -6.18 -14.17
CA PHE A 110 15.71 -5.74 -13.86
C PHE A 110 14.69 -6.71 -14.50
N VAL A 111 13.93 -7.42 -13.66
CA VAL A 111 12.84 -8.30 -14.12
C VAL A 111 11.49 -7.64 -13.85
N PHE A 112 10.83 -7.15 -14.90
CA PHE A 112 9.58 -6.39 -14.76
C PHE A 112 8.48 -7.17 -14.02
N ALA A 113 8.30 -8.46 -14.33
CA ALA A 113 7.29 -9.30 -13.69
C ALA A 113 7.47 -9.45 -12.15
N VAL A 114 8.70 -9.31 -11.65
CA VAL A 114 9.01 -9.39 -10.21
C VAL A 114 8.92 -8.00 -9.58
N GLU A 115 9.53 -7.00 -10.22
CA GLU A 115 9.67 -5.65 -9.69
C GLU A 115 8.40 -4.79 -9.80
N ALA A 116 7.46 -5.15 -10.69
CA ALA A 116 6.23 -4.38 -10.89
C ALA A 116 5.41 -4.23 -9.60
N ARG A 117 5.37 -5.25 -8.74
CA ARG A 117 4.63 -5.21 -7.46
C ARG A 117 5.25 -4.24 -6.45
N PRO A 118 6.54 -4.37 -6.07
CA PRO A 118 7.24 -3.39 -5.22
C PRO A 118 7.16 -1.95 -5.75
N LEU A 119 7.38 -1.77 -7.06
CA LEU A 119 7.27 -0.47 -7.72
C LEU A 119 5.87 0.13 -7.60
N LEU A 120 4.83 -0.70 -7.73
CA LEU A 120 3.45 -0.26 -7.57
C LEU A 120 3.12 0.08 -6.11
N TYR A 121 3.62 -0.68 -5.12
CA TYR A 121 3.49 -0.31 -3.70
C TYR A 121 4.11 1.05 -3.40
N PHE A 122 5.33 1.29 -3.90
CA PHE A 122 6.02 2.57 -3.75
C PHE A 122 5.21 3.72 -4.37
N LEU A 123 4.71 3.51 -5.59
CA LEU A 123 3.85 4.47 -6.28
C LEU A 123 2.56 4.78 -5.50
N ILE A 124 1.85 3.75 -5.02
CA ILE A 124 0.61 3.89 -4.25
C ILE A 124 0.89 4.68 -2.96
N ALA A 125 1.95 4.36 -2.23
CA ALA A 125 2.31 5.05 -1.01
C ALA A 125 2.56 6.56 -1.27
N PHE A 126 3.29 6.86 -2.34
CA PHE A 126 3.57 8.24 -2.73
C PHE A 126 2.29 8.98 -3.18
N LEU A 127 1.45 8.35 -4.01
CA LEU A 127 0.17 8.93 -4.45
C LEU A 127 -0.80 9.14 -3.29
N ALA A 128 -0.80 8.26 -2.28
CA ALA A 128 -1.65 8.41 -1.11
C ALA A 128 -1.21 9.60 -0.25
N LEU A 129 0.10 9.75 -0.04
CA LEU A 129 0.67 10.92 0.62
C LEU A 129 0.37 12.21 -0.16
N PHE A 130 0.57 12.19 -1.48
CA PHE A 130 0.21 13.29 -2.37
C PHE A 130 -1.27 13.64 -2.25
N GLY A 131 -2.16 12.64 -2.33
CA GLY A 131 -3.60 12.79 -2.22
C GLY A 131 -4.00 13.44 -0.91
N PHE A 132 -3.44 12.97 0.20
CA PHE A 132 -3.63 13.53 1.54
C PHE A 132 -3.20 15.02 1.60
N LEU A 133 -1.99 15.33 1.15
CA LEU A 133 -1.44 16.69 1.16
C LEU A 133 -2.24 17.66 0.30
N VAL A 134 -2.60 17.25 -0.91
CA VAL A 134 -3.41 18.05 -1.83
C VAL A 134 -4.82 18.24 -1.27
N GLY A 135 -5.42 17.19 -0.72
CA GLY A 135 -6.74 17.27 -0.08
C GLY A 135 -6.76 18.22 1.10
N ALA A 136 -5.76 18.14 1.99
CA ALA A 136 -5.62 19.05 3.12
C ALA A 136 -5.38 20.49 2.67
N SER A 137 -4.50 20.71 1.68
CA SER A 137 -4.15 22.02 1.14
C SER A 137 -5.30 22.71 0.42
N TYR A 138 -6.08 21.94 -0.34
CA TYR A 138 -7.19 22.46 -1.13
C TYR A 138 -8.22 23.19 -0.27
N ILE A 139 -8.71 22.53 0.78
CA ILE A 139 -9.72 23.12 1.68
C ILE A 139 -9.11 24.01 2.76
N GLY A 140 -7.95 23.66 3.32
CA GLY A 140 -7.33 24.41 4.40
C GLY A 140 -7.00 25.85 4.00
N ALA A 141 -6.49 26.07 2.78
CA ALA A 141 -6.22 27.42 2.30
C ALA A 141 -7.49 28.24 2.01
N ASP A 142 -8.55 27.57 1.53
CA ASP A 142 -9.84 28.20 1.23
C ASP A 142 -10.57 28.63 2.52
N LEU A 143 -10.43 27.88 3.61
CA LEU A 143 -10.98 28.22 4.93
C LEU A 143 -10.17 29.31 5.63
N ASN A 144 -8.84 29.28 5.51
CA ASN A 144 -7.96 30.28 6.11
C ASN A 144 -8.09 31.68 5.46
N SER A 145 -8.33 31.73 4.15
CA SER A 145 -8.47 32.99 3.40
C SER A 145 -9.88 33.60 3.42
N GLY A 146 -10.85 32.94 4.06
CA GLY A 146 -12.25 33.38 4.06
C GLY A 146 -12.98 33.24 2.72
N GLY A 147 -12.35 32.64 1.70
CA GLY A 147 -12.94 32.50 0.37
C GLY A 147 -14.24 31.69 0.35
N VAL A 148 -14.37 30.71 1.23
CA VAL A 148 -15.62 29.94 1.39
C VAL A 148 -16.76 30.79 1.95
N VAL A 149 -16.47 31.72 2.86
CA VAL A 149 -17.46 32.60 3.48
C VAL A 149 -18.06 33.55 2.44
N ASN A 150 -17.20 34.13 1.57
CA ASN A 150 -17.65 35.00 0.49
C ASN A 150 -18.56 34.27 -0.52
N LEU A 151 -18.28 32.98 -0.79
CA LEU A 151 -19.05 32.16 -1.73
C LEU A 151 -20.42 31.76 -1.15
N LEU A 152 -20.50 31.59 0.17
CA LEU A 152 -21.74 31.26 0.88
C LEU A 152 -22.73 32.43 0.98
N LEU A 153 -22.26 33.69 0.88
CA LEU A 153 -23.13 34.87 0.79
C LEU A 153 -24.02 34.83 -0.47
N TRP A 154 -23.52 34.27 -1.57
CA TRP A 154 -24.22 34.22 -2.85
C TRP A 154 -24.94 32.89 -3.11
N ARG A 155 -24.56 31.79 -2.42
CA ARG A 155 -25.20 30.47 -2.58
C ARG A 155 -25.24 29.70 -1.26
N PRO A 156 -26.35 29.70 -0.50
CA PRO A 156 -26.43 29.10 0.84
C PRO A 156 -26.45 27.55 0.87
N ARG A 157 -26.19 26.88 -0.26
CA ARG A 157 -26.22 25.40 -0.36
C ARG A 157 -24.89 24.77 0.08
N ARG A 158 -24.58 24.90 1.37
CA ARG A 158 -23.31 24.49 2.02
C ARG A 158 -22.90 23.04 1.72
N TRP A 159 -23.84 22.10 1.80
CA TRP A 159 -23.60 20.68 1.52
C TRP A 159 -23.22 20.41 0.07
N ALA A 160 -23.91 21.08 -0.86
CA ALA A 160 -23.64 20.92 -2.28
C ALA A 160 -22.27 21.51 -2.65
N VAL A 161 -21.84 22.59 -2.00
CA VAL A 161 -20.52 23.20 -2.24
C VAL A 161 -19.40 22.33 -1.67
N LEU A 162 -19.52 21.86 -0.43
CA LEU A 162 -18.50 21.01 0.19
C LEU A 162 -18.40 19.64 -0.53
N GLY A 163 -19.56 19.06 -0.87
CA GLY A 163 -19.65 17.83 -1.65
C GLY A 163 -19.09 17.99 -3.07
N ALA A 164 -19.36 19.11 -3.74
CA ALA A 164 -18.77 19.39 -5.05
C ALA A 164 -17.24 19.54 -4.97
N LYS A 165 -16.72 20.22 -3.95
CA LYS A 165 -15.27 20.37 -3.71
C LYS A 165 -14.59 19.02 -3.45
N LEU A 166 -15.20 18.17 -2.61
CA LEU A 166 -14.69 16.83 -2.36
C LEU A 166 -14.77 15.97 -3.63
N GLY A 167 -15.89 16.03 -4.36
CA GLY A 167 -16.07 15.29 -5.61
C GLY A 167 -15.08 15.72 -6.70
N THR A 168 -14.81 17.02 -6.85
CA THR A 168 -13.80 17.52 -7.80
C THR A 168 -12.39 17.09 -7.40
N LEU A 169 -12.07 17.13 -6.10
CA LEU A 169 -10.79 16.68 -5.58
C LEU A 169 -10.59 15.18 -5.86
N LEU A 170 -11.56 14.35 -5.49
CA LEU A 170 -11.48 12.90 -5.69
C LEU A 170 -11.46 12.52 -7.18
N GLY A 171 -12.25 13.20 -8.02
CA GLY A 171 -12.23 12.98 -9.47
C GLY A 171 -10.90 13.37 -10.11
N ALA A 172 -10.31 14.50 -9.69
CA ALA A 172 -8.99 14.93 -10.17
C ALA A 172 -7.88 13.99 -9.68
N LEU A 173 -7.92 13.56 -8.41
CA LEU A 173 -6.97 12.58 -7.85
C LEU A 173 -7.09 11.23 -8.56
N LEU A 174 -8.31 10.77 -8.85
CA LEU A 174 -8.56 9.53 -9.59
C LEU A 174 -7.92 9.60 -10.97
N ALA A 175 -8.21 10.65 -11.74
CA ALA A 175 -7.67 10.84 -13.09
C ALA A 175 -6.14 10.96 -13.08
N LEU A 176 -5.59 11.76 -12.17
CA LEU A 176 -4.14 11.92 -12.04
C LEU A 176 -3.46 10.61 -11.65
N SER A 177 -4.01 9.87 -10.68
CA SER A 177 -3.46 8.58 -10.24
C SER A 177 -3.52 7.55 -11.35
N ALA A 178 -4.58 7.54 -12.15
CA ALA A 178 -4.70 6.66 -13.32
C ALA A 178 -3.65 6.97 -14.38
N VAL A 179 -3.52 8.24 -14.77
CA VAL A 179 -2.53 8.67 -15.76
C VAL A 179 -1.10 8.44 -15.26
N ALA A 180 -0.82 8.79 -13.99
CA ALA A 180 0.50 8.61 -13.40
C ALA A 180 0.88 7.13 -13.32
N SER A 181 -0.05 6.26 -12.92
CA SER A 181 0.22 4.82 -12.82
C SER A 181 0.40 4.18 -14.19
N ALA A 182 -0.41 4.56 -15.18
CA ALA A 182 -0.25 4.09 -16.55
C ALA A 182 1.10 4.52 -17.13
N ALA A 183 1.48 5.79 -16.97
CA ALA A 183 2.78 6.30 -17.41
C ALA A 183 3.94 5.58 -16.70
N TYR A 184 3.84 5.41 -15.38
CA TYR A 184 4.86 4.74 -14.57
C TYR A 184 5.07 3.30 -15.03
N LEU A 185 4.01 2.49 -15.07
CA LEU A 185 4.09 1.10 -15.51
C LEU A 185 4.60 0.98 -16.96
N THR A 186 4.20 1.90 -17.84
CA THR A 186 4.70 1.92 -19.23
C THR A 186 6.21 2.17 -19.28
N VAL A 187 6.73 3.12 -18.50
CA VAL A 187 8.16 3.42 -18.44
C VAL A 187 8.94 2.20 -17.93
N PHE A 188 8.50 1.56 -16.85
CA PHE A 188 9.20 0.38 -16.33
C PHE A 188 9.08 -0.84 -17.23
N TRP A 189 7.96 -0.99 -17.93
CA TRP A 189 7.83 -2.01 -18.96
C TRP A 189 8.82 -1.78 -20.10
N LEU A 190 8.97 -0.53 -20.58
CA LEU A 190 9.98 -0.17 -21.59
C LEU A 190 11.41 -0.41 -21.10
N ILE A 191 11.72 -0.09 -19.83
CA ILE A 191 13.03 -0.39 -19.23
C ILE A 191 13.27 -1.91 -19.20
N GLY A 192 12.27 -2.70 -18.81
CA GLY A 192 12.35 -4.16 -18.83
C GLY A 192 12.56 -4.75 -20.22
N GLN A 193 12.07 -4.10 -21.28
CA GLN A 193 12.30 -4.52 -22.66
C GLN A 193 13.67 -4.09 -23.20
N ALA A 194 14.15 -2.91 -22.83
CA ALA A 194 15.36 -2.31 -23.40
C ALA A 194 16.64 -2.70 -22.64
N ALA A 195 16.58 -2.75 -21.31
CA ALA A 195 17.76 -2.87 -20.44
C ALA A 195 17.65 -4.02 -19.42
N GLY A 196 16.57 -4.79 -19.45
CA GLY A 196 16.32 -5.88 -18.51
C GLY A 196 15.68 -7.10 -19.17
N HIS A 197 14.82 -7.78 -18.43
CA HIS A 197 14.01 -8.90 -18.92
C HIS A 197 12.54 -8.69 -18.54
N PRO A 198 11.58 -8.76 -19.48
CA PRO A 198 10.16 -8.59 -19.15
C PRO A 198 9.60 -9.66 -18.19
N GLY A 199 10.18 -10.86 -18.16
CA GLY A 199 9.66 -12.01 -17.41
C GLY A 199 8.40 -12.62 -18.05
N HIS A 200 7.73 -13.52 -17.32
CA HIS A 200 6.44 -14.11 -17.73
C HIS A 200 5.30 -13.15 -17.39
N LEU A 201 4.55 -12.73 -18.40
CA LEU A 201 3.44 -11.76 -18.31
C LEU A 201 2.10 -12.41 -18.66
N ASP A 202 1.67 -13.36 -17.83
CA ASP A 202 0.45 -14.13 -18.06
C ASP A 202 -0.81 -13.38 -17.58
N GLY A 203 -2.00 -13.92 -17.88
CA GLY A 203 -3.27 -13.34 -17.43
C GLY A 203 -3.38 -13.21 -15.91
N ALA A 204 -2.84 -14.19 -15.16
CA ALA A 204 -2.81 -14.15 -13.69
C ALA A 204 -1.95 -13.00 -13.15
N PHE A 205 -0.83 -12.67 -13.82
CA PHE A 205 -0.01 -11.54 -13.46
C PHE A 205 -0.81 -10.23 -13.56
N TRP A 206 -1.47 -9.99 -14.69
CA TRP A 206 -2.26 -8.78 -14.89
C TRP A 206 -3.48 -8.69 -13.98
N GLN A 207 -4.13 -9.83 -13.68
CA GLN A 207 -5.22 -9.87 -12.70
C GLN A 207 -4.74 -9.49 -11.29
N SER A 208 -3.63 -10.07 -10.83
CA SER A 208 -3.07 -9.76 -9.50
C SER A 208 -2.58 -8.32 -9.40
N LEU A 209 -1.91 -7.82 -10.44
CA LEU A 209 -1.43 -6.44 -10.51
C LEU A 209 -2.60 -5.45 -10.56
N GLY A 210 -3.63 -5.77 -11.33
CA GLY A 210 -4.86 -4.99 -11.42
C GLY A 210 -5.63 -4.94 -10.09
N ALA A 211 -5.68 -6.04 -9.35
CA ALA A 211 -6.28 -6.09 -8.02
C ALA A 211 -5.51 -5.21 -7.01
N LEU A 212 -4.18 -5.30 -7.00
CA LEU A 212 -3.32 -4.44 -6.18
C LEU A 212 -3.50 -2.96 -6.55
N TYR A 213 -3.52 -2.65 -7.85
CA TYR A 213 -3.75 -1.29 -8.36
C TYR A 213 -5.12 -0.74 -7.92
N GLY A 214 -6.18 -1.52 -8.07
CA GLY A 214 -7.53 -1.12 -7.65
C GLY A 214 -7.61 -0.82 -6.16
N ARG A 215 -7.00 -1.66 -5.32
CA ARG A 215 -6.90 -1.44 -3.87
C ARG A 215 -6.09 -0.18 -3.54
N GLY A 216 -4.96 0.01 -4.22
CA GLY A 216 -4.14 1.21 -4.10
C GLY A 216 -4.89 2.48 -4.48
N LEU A 217 -5.67 2.46 -5.55
CA LEU A 217 -6.47 3.59 -5.99
C LEU A 217 -7.50 4.01 -4.93
N VAL A 218 -8.21 3.04 -4.34
CA VAL A 218 -9.13 3.29 -3.23
C VAL A 218 -8.38 3.92 -2.06
N LEU A 219 -7.19 3.42 -1.72
CA LEU A 219 -6.35 3.98 -0.66
C LEU A 219 -6.02 5.46 -0.91
N VAL A 220 -5.63 5.81 -2.15
CA VAL A 220 -5.31 7.19 -2.53
C VAL A 220 -6.52 8.10 -2.36
N LEU A 221 -7.72 7.64 -2.74
CA LEU A 221 -8.96 8.39 -2.58
C LEU A 221 -9.33 8.56 -1.11
N LEU A 222 -9.20 7.51 -0.29
CA LEU A 222 -9.44 7.57 1.15
C LEU A 222 -8.46 8.55 1.83
N ALA A 223 -7.17 8.49 1.47
CA ALA A 223 -6.15 9.41 1.99
C ALA A 223 -6.46 10.87 1.63
N GLY A 224 -6.86 11.14 0.39
CA GLY A 224 -7.28 12.48 -0.04
C GLY A 224 -8.53 12.98 0.69
N ALA A 225 -9.53 12.11 0.90
CA ALA A 225 -10.73 12.43 1.68
C ALA A 225 -10.41 12.68 3.16
N LEU A 226 -9.51 11.91 3.76
CA LEU A 226 -9.04 12.10 5.13
C LEU A 226 -8.31 13.43 5.29
N GLY A 227 -7.38 13.76 4.39
CA GLY A 227 -6.69 15.04 4.39
C GLY A 227 -7.66 16.21 4.29
N PHE A 228 -8.65 16.12 3.40
CA PHE A 228 -9.72 17.10 3.28
C PHE A 228 -10.56 17.22 4.57
N ALA A 229 -10.97 16.10 5.16
CA ALA A 229 -11.81 16.09 6.36
C ALA A 229 -11.09 16.70 7.58
N ILE A 230 -9.84 16.28 7.83
CA ILE A 230 -9.05 16.77 8.97
C ILE A 230 -8.75 18.27 8.80
N ALA A 231 -8.37 18.71 7.61
CA ALA A 231 -8.14 20.13 7.33
C ALA A 231 -9.43 20.97 7.47
N THR A 232 -10.59 20.39 7.13
CA THR A 232 -11.89 21.06 7.34
C THR A 232 -12.20 21.23 8.83
N LEU A 233 -11.93 20.21 9.65
CA LEU A 233 -12.14 20.26 11.10
C LEU A 233 -11.20 21.24 11.79
N GLY A 234 -9.92 21.24 11.38
CA GLY A 234 -8.85 22.07 11.94
C GLY A 234 -8.74 23.49 11.35
N ARG A 235 -9.45 23.81 10.26
CA ARG A 235 -9.40 25.09 9.51
C ARG A 235 -8.03 25.49 8.95
N HIS A 236 -7.00 24.67 9.14
CA HIS A 236 -5.64 24.89 8.66
C HIS A 236 -5.04 23.60 8.09
N THR A 237 -4.13 23.77 7.13
CA THR A 237 -3.35 22.67 6.55
C THR A 237 -2.36 22.08 7.55
N SER A 238 -1.78 22.93 8.41
CA SER A 238 -0.87 22.55 9.49
C SER A 238 -1.54 21.64 10.52
N ALA A 239 -2.84 21.86 10.81
CA ALA A 239 -3.60 20.99 11.70
C ALA A 239 -3.68 19.56 11.16
N ALA A 240 -3.88 19.40 9.84
CA ALA A 240 -3.93 18.07 9.21
C ALA A 240 -2.57 17.36 9.26
N LEU A 241 -1.49 18.07 8.89
CA LEU A 241 -0.13 17.54 8.97
C LEU A 241 0.27 17.18 10.40
N GLY A 242 -0.02 18.07 11.36
CA GLY A 242 0.27 17.85 12.78
C GLY A 242 -0.52 16.69 13.37
N THR A 243 -1.79 16.51 12.99
CA THR A 243 -2.62 15.39 13.46
C THR A 243 -2.06 14.06 12.98
N VAL A 244 -1.69 13.95 11.69
CA VAL A 244 -1.10 12.72 11.15
C VAL A 244 0.27 12.46 11.76
N ALA A 245 1.13 13.48 11.88
CA ALA A 245 2.43 13.33 12.51
C ALA A 245 2.32 12.88 13.97
N ALA A 246 1.40 13.48 14.74
CA ALA A 246 1.13 13.08 16.11
C ALA A 246 0.62 11.63 16.20
N TYR A 247 -0.30 11.23 15.32
CA TYR A 247 -0.80 9.86 15.27
C TYR A 247 0.32 8.86 14.97
N LEU A 248 1.13 9.10 13.94
CA LEU A 248 2.21 8.20 13.56
C LEU A 248 3.25 8.07 14.69
N VAL A 249 3.70 9.18 15.26
CA VAL A 249 4.77 9.13 16.28
C VAL A 249 4.23 8.63 17.62
N VAL A 250 3.12 9.17 18.09
CA VAL A 250 2.61 8.87 19.45
C VAL A 250 1.90 7.53 19.48
N TRP A 251 1.08 7.22 18.48
CA TRP A 251 0.27 6.01 18.46
C TRP A 251 0.98 4.84 17.77
N GLU A 252 1.34 4.99 16.49
CA GLU A 252 1.92 3.87 15.73
C GLU A 252 3.31 3.46 16.22
N LEU A 253 4.14 4.39 16.68
CA LEU A 253 5.46 4.08 17.25
C LEU A 253 5.40 3.99 18.78
N GLY A 254 4.91 5.04 19.44
CA GLY A 254 4.90 5.12 20.91
C GLY A 254 4.00 4.08 21.56
N ALA A 255 2.72 4.05 21.19
CA ALA A 255 1.77 3.09 21.79
C ALA A 255 2.11 1.65 21.41
N ARG A 256 2.63 1.39 20.20
CA ARG A 256 3.10 0.05 19.83
C ARG A 256 4.19 -0.46 20.77
N LEU A 257 5.17 0.39 21.13
CA LEU A 257 6.21 0.02 22.08
C LEU A 257 5.63 -0.23 23.49
N VAL A 258 4.69 0.62 23.94
CA VAL A 258 4.02 0.43 25.23
C VAL A 258 3.19 -0.85 25.27
N LEU A 259 2.43 -1.16 24.22
CA LEU A 259 1.63 -2.38 24.13
C LEU A 259 2.51 -3.64 24.10
N GLN A 260 3.70 -3.56 23.50
CA GLN A 260 4.70 -4.63 23.57
C GLN A 260 5.27 -4.80 24.98
N ILE A 261 5.54 -3.71 25.71
CA ILE A 261 6.06 -3.76 27.08
C ILE A 261 5.01 -4.33 28.06
N VAL A 262 3.74 -3.97 27.86
CA VAL A 262 2.62 -4.43 28.71
C VAL A 262 2.12 -5.82 28.29
N ASP A 263 2.77 -6.43 27.28
CA ASP A 263 2.45 -7.75 26.74
C ASP A 263 0.94 -7.88 26.41
N VAL A 264 0.42 -6.92 25.65
CA VAL A 264 -0.99 -6.95 25.25
C VAL A 264 -1.19 -7.97 24.14
N ALA A 265 -2.17 -8.85 24.28
CA ALA A 265 -2.55 -9.79 23.23
C ALA A 265 -2.95 -9.05 21.93
N ARG A 266 -2.35 -9.45 20.81
CA ARG A 266 -2.62 -8.92 19.44
C ARG A 266 -2.50 -7.40 19.32
N PRO A 267 -1.31 -6.82 19.56
CA PRO A 267 -1.11 -5.37 19.51
C PRO A 267 -1.39 -4.79 18.11
N ASP A 268 -1.17 -5.58 17.05
CA ASP A 268 -1.33 -5.13 15.66
C ASP A 268 -2.79 -4.80 15.31
N ARG A 269 -3.79 -5.31 16.04
CA ARG A 269 -5.21 -4.95 15.83
C ARG A 269 -5.54 -3.51 16.21
N TRP A 270 -4.69 -2.86 16.99
CA TRP A 270 -4.86 -1.46 17.41
C TRP A 270 -4.12 -0.47 16.53
N MET A 271 -3.38 -0.97 15.54
CA MET A 271 -2.55 -0.19 14.64
C MET A 271 -3.23 -0.06 13.27
N LEU A 272 -3.35 1.17 12.78
CA LEU A 272 -3.93 1.43 11.46
C LEU A 272 -3.01 0.91 10.36
N SER A 273 -1.69 0.90 10.60
CA SER A 273 -0.69 0.32 9.69
C SER A 273 -0.98 -1.15 9.36
N SER A 274 -1.48 -1.94 10.31
CA SER A 274 -1.84 -3.34 10.08
C SER A 274 -3.01 -3.51 9.12
N TYR A 275 -4.04 -2.66 9.24
CA TYR A 275 -5.19 -2.65 8.34
C TYR A 275 -4.83 -2.12 6.95
N LEU A 276 -3.89 -1.17 6.87
CA LEU A 276 -3.34 -0.68 5.60
C LEU A 276 -2.59 -1.79 4.84
N ILE A 277 -1.76 -2.55 5.55
CA ILE A 277 -1.05 -3.69 4.99
C ILE A 277 -2.07 -4.73 4.53
N ALA A 278 -2.98 -5.18 5.41
CA ALA A 278 -4.02 -6.16 5.07
C ALA A 278 -4.86 -5.77 3.84
N TRP A 279 -5.21 -4.48 3.72
CA TRP A 279 -5.94 -3.97 2.56
C TRP A 279 -5.13 -4.09 1.26
N LEU A 280 -3.85 -3.68 1.27
CA LEU A 280 -3.03 -3.67 0.06
C LEU A 280 -2.56 -5.08 -0.32
N SER A 281 -2.12 -5.89 0.64
CA SER A 281 -1.55 -7.24 0.42
C SER A 281 -2.60 -8.36 0.32
N ALA A 282 -3.90 -8.04 0.32
CA ALA A 282 -5.02 -9.00 0.41
C ALA A 282 -5.20 -9.62 1.80
N GLU A 283 -4.11 -10.07 2.39
CA GLU A 283 -4.07 -10.61 3.74
C GLU A 283 -2.79 -10.15 4.44
N ALA A 284 -2.86 -9.99 5.75
CA ALA A 284 -1.70 -9.76 6.60
C ALA A 284 -1.70 -10.78 7.74
N ARG A 285 -0.65 -11.60 7.81
CA ARG A 285 -0.46 -12.58 8.88
C ARG A 285 0.38 -11.97 9.99
N PHE A 286 -0.11 -12.03 11.21
CA PHE A 286 0.57 -11.56 12.42
C PHE A 286 0.70 -12.70 13.41
N TRP A 287 1.68 -12.60 14.30
CA TRP A 287 1.93 -13.59 15.33
C TRP A 287 1.44 -13.09 16.69
N ASP A 288 0.74 -13.94 17.45
CA ASP A 288 0.29 -13.66 18.81
C ASP A 288 1.11 -14.47 19.82
N LEU A 289 1.95 -13.78 20.58
CA LEU A 289 2.80 -14.37 21.62
C LEU A 289 1.98 -15.03 22.75
N HIS A 290 0.73 -14.61 22.94
CA HIS A 290 -0.14 -15.13 24.01
C HIS A 290 -0.90 -16.39 23.59
N ALA A 291 -1.06 -16.64 22.29
CA ALA A 291 -1.84 -17.77 21.80
C ALA A 291 -1.23 -19.12 22.24
N CYS A 292 0.07 -19.14 22.56
CA CYS A 292 0.81 -20.34 22.93
C CYS A 292 1.16 -20.41 24.43
N GLN A 293 0.64 -19.50 25.26
CA GLN A 293 0.83 -19.55 26.71
C GLN A 293 -0.02 -20.70 27.31
N GLY A 294 0.57 -21.91 27.40
CA GLY A 294 -0.05 -23.06 28.07
C GLY A 294 0.19 -24.42 27.40
N GLU A 295 0.67 -24.46 26.15
CA GLU A 295 1.07 -25.71 25.50
C GLU A 295 2.52 -26.06 25.84
N VAL A 296 2.70 -27.05 26.73
CA VAL A 296 4.03 -27.55 27.15
C VAL A 296 4.48 -28.73 26.27
N THR A 297 3.56 -29.33 25.52
CA THR A 297 3.83 -30.50 24.67
C THR A 297 3.03 -30.41 23.37
N GLY A 298 3.50 -29.61 22.41
CA GLY A 298 2.88 -29.42 21.09
C GLY A 298 3.48 -28.23 20.34
N PHE A 299 3.35 -28.22 19.01
CA PHE A 299 3.63 -27.04 18.19
C PHE A 299 2.36 -26.18 18.14
N CYS A 300 2.44 -24.96 18.67
CA CYS A 300 1.34 -24.00 18.67
C CYS A 300 1.47 -23.04 17.49
N ASP A 301 0.48 -22.99 16.61
CA ASP A 301 0.35 -21.91 15.62
C ASP A 301 -0.41 -20.73 16.24
N GLY A 302 0.34 -19.77 16.76
CA GLY A 302 -0.18 -18.52 17.31
C GLY A 302 -0.49 -17.45 16.28
N SER A 303 -0.47 -17.78 14.97
CA SER A 303 -0.72 -16.80 13.93
C SER A 303 -2.21 -16.44 13.81
N TYR A 304 -2.48 -15.18 13.49
CA TYR A 304 -3.80 -14.72 13.11
C TYR A 304 -3.71 -13.85 11.87
N THR A 305 -4.76 -13.87 11.06
CA THR A 305 -4.80 -13.16 9.79
C THR A 305 -5.78 -11.99 9.85
N LEU A 306 -5.40 -10.87 9.24
CA LEU A 306 -6.27 -9.76 8.92
C LEU A 306 -6.54 -9.78 7.41
N ASP A 307 -7.81 -9.93 7.06
CA ASP A 307 -8.25 -9.94 5.66
C ASP A 307 -8.47 -8.52 5.12
N TRP A 308 -8.38 -8.37 3.79
CA TRP A 308 -8.64 -7.12 3.09
C TRP A 308 -10.04 -6.55 3.38
N GLY A 309 -11.05 -7.41 3.60
CA GLY A 309 -12.39 -6.98 3.96
C GLY A 309 -12.40 -6.20 5.27
N THR A 310 -11.74 -6.74 6.31
CA THR A 310 -11.59 -6.07 7.60
C THR A 310 -10.80 -4.77 7.45
N GLY A 311 -9.69 -4.79 6.70
CA GLY A 311 -8.91 -3.59 6.39
C GLY A 311 -9.75 -2.47 5.79
N LEU A 312 -10.55 -2.79 4.76
CA LEU A 312 -11.45 -1.83 4.12
C LEU A 312 -12.48 -1.26 5.08
N THR A 313 -13.13 -2.11 5.88
CA THR A 313 -14.19 -1.65 6.78
C THR A 313 -13.67 -0.64 7.80
N VAL A 314 -12.48 -0.86 8.35
CA VAL A 314 -11.86 0.06 9.31
C VAL A 314 -11.46 1.37 8.61
N LEU A 315 -10.78 1.28 7.46
CA LEU A 315 -10.32 2.46 6.72
C LEU A 315 -11.50 3.32 6.23
N LEU A 316 -12.49 2.69 5.60
CA LEU A 316 -13.70 3.35 5.12
C LEU A 316 -14.52 3.90 6.28
N GLY A 317 -14.69 3.14 7.36
CA GLY A 317 -15.39 3.58 8.57
C GLY A 317 -14.76 4.85 9.16
N LEU A 318 -13.43 4.88 9.29
CA LEU A 318 -12.69 6.05 9.74
C LEU A 318 -12.88 7.24 8.81
N THR A 319 -12.75 7.04 7.49
CA THR A 319 -12.95 8.11 6.50
C THR A 319 -14.38 8.65 6.54
N VAL A 320 -15.40 7.80 6.58
CA VAL A 320 -16.80 8.22 6.65
C VAL A 320 -17.08 8.97 7.94
N LEU A 321 -16.55 8.51 9.07
CA LEU A 321 -16.69 9.18 10.37
C LEU A 321 -16.08 10.58 10.34
N LEU A 322 -14.86 10.73 9.82
CA LEU A 322 -14.17 12.02 9.76
C LEU A 322 -14.80 12.97 8.74
N VAL A 323 -15.18 12.48 7.55
CA VAL A 323 -15.88 13.28 6.54
C VAL A 323 -17.26 13.70 7.07
N GLY A 324 -18.02 12.79 7.66
CA GLY A 324 -19.31 13.12 8.30
C GLY A 324 -19.14 14.14 9.43
N GLY A 325 -18.12 13.97 10.27
CA GLY A 325 -17.70 14.92 11.31
C GLY A 325 -17.38 16.30 10.74
N ALA A 326 -16.63 16.37 9.65
CA ALA A 326 -16.29 17.61 8.97
C ALA A 326 -17.54 18.33 8.42
N PHE A 327 -18.43 17.62 7.73
CA PHE A 327 -19.67 18.17 7.18
C PHE A 327 -20.62 18.66 8.29
N THR A 328 -20.73 17.90 9.38
CA THR A 328 -21.57 18.28 10.53
C THR A 328 -21.00 19.47 11.32
N ALA A 329 -19.68 19.51 11.54
CA ALA A 329 -19.01 20.66 12.16
C ALA A 329 -19.19 21.93 11.32
N PHE A 330 -19.05 21.82 9.99
CA PHE A 330 -19.26 22.92 9.06
C PHE A 330 -20.73 23.42 9.07
N ARG A 331 -21.68 22.54 9.37
CA ARG A 331 -23.10 22.93 9.56
C ARG A 331 -23.34 23.65 10.88
N ARG A 332 -22.76 23.19 11.99
CA ARG A 332 -23.08 23.66 13.36
C ARG A 332 -22.40 24.97 13.75
N ARG A 333 -21.19 25.24 13.24
CA ARG A 333 -20.31 26.32 13.74
C ARG A 333 -20.66 27.76 13.29
N ASP A 334 -21.81 27.98 12.64
CA ASP A 334 -22.28 29.32 12.25
C ASP A 334 -23.54 29.79 13.02
N LEU A 335 -23.93 29.09 14.09
CA LEU A 335 -25.05 29.48 14.97
C LEU A 335 -24.62 30.28 16.21
N THR A 336 -23.39 30.77 16.27
CA THR A 336 -22.83 31.55 17.40
C THR A 336 -21.89 32.61 16.87
#